data_AF-A0A2D3W285-F1
#
_entry.id   AF-A0A2D3W285-F1
#
_cell.length_a   1.000
_cell.length_b   1.000
_cell.length_c   1.000
_cell.angle_alpha   90.00
_cell.angle_beta   90.00
_cell.angle_gamma   90.00
#
_symmetry.space_group_name_H-M   'P 1'
#
loop_
_entity.id
_entity.type
_entity.pdbx_description
1 polymer ?
#
loop_
_entity_poly.entity_id
_entity_poly.type
_entity_poly.pdbx_seq_one_letter_code
_entity_poly.pdbx_strand_id
1 'polypeptide(L)' 'SEINPKTRESLKQKNLSFCGEVLDVVGRRGGYNFAWAWASAYLAARDITKI' A
#
# COMPACT_ATOMS: atom_id res chain seq x y z
N SER A 1 9.95 -7.32 5.03
CA SER A 1 8.76 -6.87 4.27
C SER A 1 8.66 -7.69 3.01
N GLU A 2 7.47 -8.20 2.68
CA GLU A 2 7.20 -8.95 1.44
C GLU A 2 6.61 -8.06 0.33
N ILE A 3 6.48 -6.76 0.60
CA ILE A 3 5.87 -5.76 -0.25
C ILE A 3 6.91 -4.67 -0.54
N ASN A 4 7.01 -4.25 -1.80
CA ASN A 4 7.85 -3.13 -2.20
C ASN A 4 7.26 -1.82 -1.62
N PRO A 5 8.01 -1.06 -0.82
CA PRO A 5 7.47 0.12 -0.14
C PRO A 5 7.10 1.27 -1.08
N LYS A 6 7.70 1.34 -2.27
CA LYS A 6 7.47 2.43 -3.24
C LYS A 6 6.31 2.14 -4.19
N THR A 7 6.15 0.89 -4.59
CA THR A 7 5.17 0.47 -5.60
C THR A 7 3.98 -0.26 -5.02
N ARG A 8 4.11 -0.82 -3.81
CA ARG A 8 3.11 -1.67 -3.15
C ARG A 8 2.85 -3.01 -3.83
N GLU A 9 3.67 -3.37 -4.82
CA GLU A 9 3.68 -4.70 -5.42
C GLU A 9 4.34 -5.74 -4.50
N SER A 10 3.83 -6.97 -4.53
CA SER A 10 4.41 -8.12 -3.87
C SER A 10 5.79 -8.46 -4.44
N LEU A 11 6.76 -8.70 -3.56
CA LEU A 11 8.07 -9.20 -3.94
C LEU A 11 8.06 -10.68 -4.34
N LYS A 12 6.95 -11.38 -4.08
CA LYS A 12 6.80 -12.83 -4.33
C LYS A 12 5.92 -13.15 -5.53
N GLN A 13 5.01 -12.24 -5.91
CA GLN A 13 4.09 -12.45 -7.02
C GLN A 13 3.94 -11.18 -7.85
N LYS A 14 4.21 -11.28 -9.15
CA LYS A 14 4.11 -10.14 -10.07
C LYS A 14 2.64 -9.75 -10.28
N ASN A 15 2.40 -8.46 -10.51
CA ASN A 15 1.08 -7.87 -10.72
C ASN A 15 0.09 -8.07 -9.56
N LEU A 16 0.61 -8.33 -8.35
CA LEU A 16 -0.18 -8.43 -7.14
C LEU A 16 0.24 -7.32 -6.16
N SER A 17 -0.64 -6.35 -5.94
CA SER A 17 -0.38 -5.20 -5.07
C SER A 17 -1.32 -5.16 -3.88
N PHE A 18 -0.83 -4.64 -2.75
CA PHE A 18 -1.56 -4.58 -1.49
C PHE A 18 -1.58 -3.15 -0.93
N CYS A 19 -2.70 -2.71 -0.39
CA CYS A 19 -2.83 -1.40 0.25
C CYS A 19 -3.84 -1.44 1.39
N GLY A 20 -3.81 -0.40 2.25
CA GLY A 20 -4.71 -0.30 3.39
C GLY A 20 -4.42 -1.29 4.51
N GLU A 21 -5.47 -1.67 5.22
CA GLU A 21 -5.43 -2.41 6.50
C GLU A 21 -5.06 -3.89 6.36
N VAL A 22 -5.06 -4.43 5.14
CA VAL A 22 -4.55 -5.80 4.89
C VAL A 22 -3.03 -5.91 5.13
N LEU A 23 -2.32 -4.77 5.10
CA LEU A 23 -0.90 -4.69 5.42
C LEU A 23 -0.71 -4.60 6.93
N ASP A 24 0.40 -5.15 7.42
CA ASP A 24 0.81 -5.08 8.83
C ASP A 24 1.28 -3.66 9.21
N VAL A 25 0.34 -2.71 9.20
CA VAL A 25 0.51 -1.31 9.58
C VAL A 25 -0.72 -0.86 10.35
N VAL A 26 -0.51 -0.47 11.62
CA VAL A 26 -1.56 0.03 12.50
C VAL A 26 -1.23 1.44 12.97
N GLY A 27 -2.12 2.38 12.68
CA GLY A 27 -2.06 3.75 13.16
C GLY A 27 -2.74 3.90 14.52
N ARG A 28 -2.44 5.01 15.22
CA ARG A 28 -3.19 5.40 16.42
C ARG A 28 -4.62 5.81 16.03
N ARG A 29 -5.53 5.85 17.01
CA ARG A 29 -6.85 6.48 16.83
C ARG A 29 -6.68 7.95 16.46
N GLY A 30 -7.57 8.48 15.61
CA GLY A 30 -7.49 9.85 15.10
C GLY A 30 -7.22 9.96 13.59
N GLY A 31 -7.64 8.97 12.80
CA GLY A 31 -7.61 9.06 11.33
C GLY A 31 -6.33 8.57 10.65
N TYR A 32 -5.32 8.10 11.39
CA TYR A 32 -4.08 7.60 10.81
C TYR A 32 -4.27 6.38 9.90
N ASN A 33 -5.19 5.46 10.23
CA ASN A 33 -5.51 4.32 9.36
C ASN A 33 -6.14 4.76 8.04
N PHE A 34 -6.97 5.82 8.05
CA PHE A 34 -7.49 6.39 6.81
C PHE A 34 -6.37 7.03 6.00
N ALA A 35 -5.54 7.88 6.61
CA ALA A 35 -4.38 8.47 5.93
C ALA A 35 -3.47 7.40 5.32
N TRP A 36 -3.23 6.29 6.03
CA TRP A 36 -2.48 5.15 5.52
C TRP A 36 -3.16 4.46 4.33
N ALA A 37 -4.46 4.19 4.43
CA ALA A 37 -5.23 3.57 3.35
C ALA A 37 -5.14 4.41 2.07
N TRP A 38 -5.34 5.72 2.17
CA TRP A 38 -5.25 6.63 1.01
C TRP A 38 -3.84 6.69 0.42
N ALA A 39 -2.82 6.89 1.26
CA ALA A 39 -1.44 7.02 0.80
C ALA A 39 -0.92 5.73 0.15
N SER A 40 -1.22 4.57 0.74
CA SER A 40 -0.81 3.28 0.19
C SER A 40 -1.56 2.93 -1.10
N ALA A 41 -2.86 3.23 -1.19
CA ALA A 41 -3.64 3.04 -2.42
C ALA A 41 -3.13 3.94 -3.55
N TYR A 42 -2.79 5.21 -3.25
CA TYR A 42 -2.18 6.11 -4.23
C TYR A 42 -0.88 5.56 -4.80
N LEU A 43 0.02 5.04 -3.96
CA LEU A 43 1.29 4.45 -4.42
C LEU A 43 1.05 3.22 -5.30
N ALA A 44 0.14 2.33 -4.90
CA ALA A 44 -0.22 1.15 -5.68
C ALA A 44 -0.79 1.53 -7.06
N ALA A 45 -1.76 2.46 -7.08
CA ALA A 45 -2.39 2.92 -8.30
C ALA A 45 -1.39 3.60 -9.25
N ARG A 46 -0.54 4.50 -8.73
CA ARG A 46 0.48 5.20 -9.51
C ARG A 46 1.43 4.23 -10.21
N ASP A 47 1.86 3.17 -9.52
CA ASP A 47 2.73 2.15 -10.10
C ASP A 47 2.02 1.34 -11.20
N ILE A 48 0.76 0.96 -10.96
CA ILE A 48 -0.06 0.24 -11.94
C ILE A 48 -0.28 1.06 -13.21
N THR A 49 -0.60 2.35 -13.07
CA THR A 49 -0.90 3.22 -14.23
C THR A 49 0.36 3.77 -14.89
N LYS A 50 1.52 3.74 -14.22
CA LYS A 50 2.79 4.35 -14.68
C LYS A 50 2.64 5.82 -15.11
N ILE A 51 1.83 6.57 -14.37
CA ILE A 51 1.62 8.02 -14.54
C ILE A 51 2.47 8.76 -13.50
#